data_AF-A0A951PLY6-F1
#
_entry.id   AF-A0A951PLY6-F1
#
_cell.length_a   1.000
_cell.length_b   1.000
_cell.length_c   1.000
_cell.angle_alpha   90.00
_cell.angle_beta   90.00
_cell.angle_gamma   90.00
#
_symmetry.space_group_name_H-M   'P 1'
#
loop_
_entity.id
_entity.type
_entity.pdbx_description
1 polymer ?
#
loop_
_entity_poly.entity_id
_entity_poly.type
_entity_poly.pdbx_seq_one_letter_code
_entity_poly.pdbx_strand_id
1 'polypeptide(L)' 'MARNCLRINHEGDSIQLSWQRGQSNPRPAPSVTFTHPFDEQALADLRWYLEEYLRFPYSIAMPLPDFY' A
#
# COMPACT_ATOMS: atom_id res chain seq x y z
N MET A 1 -24.29 -20.74 1.48
CA MET A 1 -24.35 -19.27 1.43
C MET A 1 -23.07 -18.75 0.77
N ALA A 2 -23.17 -17.90 -0.25
CA ALA A 2 -22.00 -17.33 -0.93
C ALA A 2 -21.39 -16.19 -0.08
N ARG A 3 -20.09 -16.28 0.22
CA ARG A 3 -19.37 -15.25 0.99
C ARG A 3 -19.10 -14.03 0.11
N ASN A 4 -19.28 -12.85 0.67
CA ASN A 4 -18.88 -11.60 0.06
C ASN A 4 -17.46 -11.27 0.54
N CYS A 5 -16.58 -10.92 -0.40
CA CYS A 5 -15.20 -10.55 -0.15
C CYS A 5 -14.95 -9.17 -0.77
N LEU A 6 -14.41 -8.25 0.02
CA LEU A 6 -13.88 -6.98 -0.46
C LEU A 6 -12.36 -7.12 -0.50
N ARG A 7 -11.77 -6.92 -1.67
CA ARG A 7 -10.32 -6.89 -1.86
C ARG A 7 -9.89 -5.44 -2.10
N ILE A 8 -8.91 -5.00 -1.32
CA ILE A 8 -8.32 -3.67 -1.38
C ILE A 8 -6.90 -3.86 -1.92
N ASN A 9 -6.62 -3.27 -3.08
CA ASN A 9 -5.27 -3.19 -3.62
C ASN A 9 -4.78 -1.74 -3.46
N HIS A 10 -3.57 -1.58 -2.95
CA HIS A 10 -2.89 -0.28 -2.80
C HIS A 10 -1.60 -0.34 -3.61
N GLU A 11 -1.53 0.45 -4.68
CA GLU A 11 -0.38 0.53 -5.58
C GLU A 11 0.02 2.01 -5.73
N GLY A 12 1.21 2.35 -5.21
CA GLY A 12 1.66 3.76 -5.14
C GLY A 12 0.65 4.63 -4.40
N ASP A 13 0.20 5.70 -5.07
CA ASP A 13 -0.80 6.64 -4.57
C ASP A 13 -2.23 6.30 -5.03
N SER A 14 -2.50 5.03 -5.37
CA SER A 14 -3.80 4.60 -5.89
C SER A 14 -4.36 3.45 -5.07
N ILE A 15 -5.63 3.61 -4.65
CA ILE A 15 -6.41 2.54 -4.06
C ILE A 15 -7.43 2.05 -5.08
N GLN A 16 -7.41 0.74 -5.34
CA GLN A 16 -8.43 0.06 -6.13
C GLN A 16 -9.18 -0.95 -5.28
N LEU A 17 -10.50 -0.80 -5.24
CA LEU A 17 -11.40 -1.73 -4.57
C LEU A 17 -11.96 -2.73 -5.58
N SER A 18 -12.07 -3.98 -5.18
CA SER A 18 -12.79 -4.99 -5.95
C SER A 18 -13.70 -5.82 -5.05
N TRP A 19 -14.94 -5.99 -5.49
CA TRP A 19 -15.93 -6.80 -4.80
C TRP A 19 -16.09 -8.15 -5.48
N GLN A 20 -16.10 -9.22 -4.70
CA GLN A 20 -16.30 -10.57 -5.18
C GLN A 20 -17.33 -11.30 -4.31
N ARG A 21 -18.24 -12.05 -4.93
CA ARG A 21 -19.22 -12.89 -4.24
C ARG A 21 -19.03 -14.35 -4.63
N GLY A 22 -18.55 -15.18 -3.71
CA GLY A 22 -18.23 -16.58 -3.99
C GLY A 22 -17.15 -16.70 -5.07
N GLN A 23 -17.41 -17.49 -6.11
CA GLN A 23 -16.51 -17.67 -7.27
C GLN A 23 -16.86 -16.73 -8.45
N SER A 24 -17.67 -15.70 -8.25
CA SER A 24 -17.97 -14.73 -9.32
C SER A 24 -16.73 -13.94 -9.73
N ASN A 25 -16.69 -13.44 -10.98
CA ASN A 25 -15.65 -12.49 -11.37
C ASN A 25 -15.61 -11.27 -10.44
N PRO A 26 -14.41 -10.82 -10.02
CA PRO A 26 -14.25 -9.59 -9.26
C PRO A 26 -14.80 -8.39 -10.02
N ARG A 27 -15.54 -7.53 -9.33
CA ARG A 27 -16.05 -6.25 -9.87
C ARG A 27 -15.17 -5.12 -9.34
N PRO A 28 -14.29 -4.55 -10.17
CA PRO A 28 -13.49 -3.40 -9.76
C PRO A 28 -14.37 -2.16 -9.63
N ALA A 29 -14.13 -1.38 -8.59
CA ALA A 29 -14.58 0.00 -8.48
C ALA A 29 -13.54 0.93 -9.13
N PRO A 30 -13.91 2.18 -9.46
CA PRO A 30 -12.96 3.19 -9.90
C PRO A 30 -11.81 3.32 -8.92
N SER A 31 -10.58 3.47 -9.45
CA SER A 31 -9.41 3.79 -8.64
C SER A 31 -9.56 5.18 -8.03
N VAL A 32 -9.23 5.31 -6.75
CA VAL A 32 -9.20 6.60 -6.06
C VAL A 32 -7.75 6.95 -5.74
N THR A 33 -7.40 8.22 -5.93
CA THR A 33 -6.09 8.73 -5.51
C THR A 33 -6.04 8.73 -3.99
N PHE A 34 -5.06 8.00 -3.45
CA PHE A 34 -4.73 8.03 -2.04
C PHE A 34 -3.72 9.13 -1.81
N THR A 35 -4.18 10.20 -1.18
CA THR A 35 -3.28 11.24 -0.67
C THR A 35 -2.80 10.81 0.69
N HIS A 36 -1.50 10.54 0.82
CA HIS A 36 -0.91 10.20 2.10
C HIS A 36 -1.17 11.35 3.09
N PRO A 37 -1.72 11.08 4.29
CA PRO A 37 -2.01 12.13 5.26
C PRO A 37 -0.74 12.73 5.90
N PHE A 38 0.40 12.09 5.68
CA PHE A 38 1.71 12.51 6.12
C PHE A 38 2.50 13.04 4.93
N ASP A 39 3.10 14.20 5.12
CA ASP A 39 4.11 14.74 4.24
C ASP A 39 5.40 13.90 4.28
N GLU A 40 6.30 14.11 3.32
CA GLU A 40 7.55 13.35 3.20
C GLU A 40 8.42 13.43 4.46
N GLN A 41 8.38 14.57 5.17
CA GLN A 41 9.16 14.76 6.39
C GLN A 41 8.58 13.96 7.55
N ALA A 42 7.25 14.00 7.75
CA ALA A 42 6.58 13.16 8.73
C ALA A 42 6.76 11.65 8.43
N LEU A 43 6.83 11.25 7.16
CA LEU A 43 7.14 9.86 6.77
C LEU A 43 8.58 9.46 7.13
N ALA A 44 9.54 10.36 6.91
CA ALA A 44 10.93 10.12 7.29
C ALA A 44 11.10 9.99 8.82
N ASP A 45 10.44 10.86 9.58
CA ASP A 45 10.44 10.82 11.05
C ASP A 45 9.77 9.54 11.57
N LEU A 46 8.64 9.14 10.97
CA LEU A 46 7.95 7.90 11.31
C LEU A 46 8.83 6.67 11.01
N ARG A 47 9.57 6.67 9.89
CA ARG A 47 10.52 5.61 9.57
C ARG A 47 11.58 5.48 10.66
N TRP A 48 12.21 6.59 11.06
CA TRP A 48 13.22 6.57 12.11
C TRP A 48 12.66 6.07 13.44
N TYR A 49 11.47 6.54 13.83
CA TYR A 49 10.78 6.08 15.03
C TYR A 49 10.49 4.58 15.00
N LEU A 50 9.99 4.05 13.89
CA LEU A 50 9.68 2.63 13.74
C LEU A 50 10.93 1.77 13.70
N GLU A 51 12.01 2.22 13.05
CA GLU A 51 13.29 1.51 13.03
C GLU A 51 13.91 1.44 14.44
N GLU A 52 13.85 2.53 15.21
CA GLU A 52 14.31 2.56 16.59
C GLU A 52 13.46 1.65 17.49
N TYR A 53 12.14 1.72 17.35
CA TYR A 53 11.20 0.96 18.18
C TYR A 53 11.20 -0.55 17.87
N LEU A 54 11.24 -0.92 16.59
CA LEU A 54 11.14 -2.32 16.15
C LEU A 54 12.51 -2.99 15.99
N ARG A 55 13.62 -2.23 16.07
CA ARG A 55 14.99 -2.72 15.83
C ARG A 55 15.12 -3.51 14.53
N PHE A 56 14.33 -3.15 13.52
CA PHE A 56 14.32 -3.81 12.23
C PHE A 56 14.50 -2.73 11.15
N PRO A 57 15.49 -2.88 10.24
CA PRO A 57 15.71 -1.89 9.20
C PRO A 57 14.54 -1.93 8.20
N TYR A 58 13.76 -0.86 8.13
CA TYR A 58 12.77 -0.66 7.08
C TYR A 58 13.48 -0.05 5.87
N SER A 59 14.35 -0.86 5.24
CA SER A 59 14.92 -0.51 3.96
C SER A 59 13.81 -0.45 2.92
N ILE A 60 13.28 0.74 2.68
CA ILE A 60 12.62 1.08 1.42
C ILE A 60 13.60 0.66 0.34
N ALA A 61 13.18 -0.24 -0.55
CA ALA A 61 13.99 -0.69 -1.67
C ALA A 61 14.48 0.55 -2.44
N MET A 62 15.73 0.92 -2.18
CA MET A 62 16.45 1.94 -2.92
C MET A 62 16.56 1.39 -4.35
N PRO A 63 16.12 2.12 -5.40
CA PRO A 63 16.45 1.69 -6.75
C PRO A 63 17.98 1.64 -6.82
N LEU A 64 18.51 0.47 -7.14
CA LEU A 64 19.94 0.29 -7.38
C LEU A 64 20.35 1.34 -8.42
N PRO A 65 21.39 2.15 -8.20
CA PRO A 65 21.97 2.91 -9.29
C PRO A 65 22.48 1.88 -10.30
N ASP A 66 21.96 1.94 -11.53
CA ASP A 66 22.50 1.22 -12.68
C ASP A 66 23.95 1.67 -12.89
N PHE A 67 24.88 0.97 -12.24
CA PHE A 67 26.27 0.99 -12.65
C PHE A 67 26.42 -0.02 -13.78
N TYR A 68 26.68 0.55 -14.97
CA TYR A 68 26.97 -0.05 -16.28
C TYR A 68 27.72 -1.38 -16.26
#